data_AF-A0A532ET83-F1
#
_entry.id   AF-A0A532ET83-F1
#
_cell.length_a   1.000
_cell.length_b   1.000
_cell.length_c   1.000
_cell.angle_alpha   90.00
_cell.angle_beta   90.00
_cell.angle_gamma   90.00
#
_symmetry.space_group_name_H-M   'P 1'
#
loop_
_entity.id
_entity.type
_entity.pdbx_description
1 polymer ?
#
loop_
_entity_poly.entity_id
_entity_poly.type
_entity_poly.pdbx_seq_one_letter_code
_entity_poly.pdbx_strand_id
1 'polypeptide(L)'
;MRNETLLVRWSLQVGSLLVLAAVGCTPDESPFRAENEVLKRQVIKQESLLSSLQDGSKVMQQQIDLLNQEIRDAKSTTEAAKAEAKHQAEQLELQLAETKRMIATQMTESLKVEEKGAQSDTLPRPMPTVAKVVEDALARNGYHLKVSVKTDQRAVYVTERKISNPASLEVTGSRNQYLISLQALPDSLTKLGVKAEFERVAQGGRILTVSHEETSEIERRLINEINKALESPAKT
;
A
#
# COMPACT_ATOMS: atom_id res chain seq x y z
N MET A 1 -48.82 -137.18 -29.97
CA MET A 1 -48.51 -137.88 -28.69
C MET A 1 -47.43 -137.06 -27.99
N ARG A 2 -47.55 -136.53 -26.77
CA ARG A 2 -48.59 -136.62 -25.74
C ARG A 2 -48.32 -135.45 -24.76
N ASN A 3 -49.34 -134.62 -24.56
CA ASN A 3 -49.81 -133.92 -23.36
C ASN A 3 -48.80 -133.52 -22.26
N GLU A 4 -48.69 -132.23 -21.95
CA GLU A 4 -49.51 -131.42 -21.01
C GLU A 4 -48.85 -131.29 -19.63
N THR A 5 -48.57 -130.04 -19.25
CA THR A 5 -48.64 -129.42 -17.91
C THR A 5 -47.99 -128.04 -18.05
N LEU A 6 -48.63 -127.04 -18.66
CA LEU A 6 -49.70 -126.22 -18.08
C LEU A 6 -49.45 -125.79 -16.62
N LEU A 7 -49.14 -124.51 -16.48
CA LEU A 7 -49.98 -123.53 -15.77
C LEU A 7 -49.75 -123.15 -14.30
N VAL A 8 -48.61 -123.41 -13.66
CA VAL A 8 -48.41 -122.86 -12.29
C VAL A 8 -46.98 -122.38 -12.03
N ARG A 9 -46.74 -121.09 -12.35
CA ARG A 9 -45.87 -120.13 -11.61
C ARG A 9 -45.58 -118.86 -12.41
N TRP A 10 -46.50 -118.49 -13.31
CA TRP A 10 -46.72 -117.10 -13.70
C TRP A 10 -47.30 -116.31 -12.53
N SER A 11 -46.47 -116.04 -11.52
CA SER A 11 -46.75 -115.12 -10.44
C SER A 11 -45.52 -114.99 -9.55
N LEU A 12 -44.51 -114.26 -10.03
CA LEU A 12 -43.96 -113.12 -9.30
C LEU A 12 -42.89 -112.45 -10.16
N GLN A 13 -43.30 -111.34 -10.77
CA GLN A 13 -42.54 -110.08 -10.86
C GLN A 13 -41.21 -110.15 -11.64
N VAL A 14 -41.15 -109.71 -12.89
CA VAL A 14 -41.02 -108.28 -13.25
C VAL A 14 -40.03 -107.57 -12.29
N GLY A 15 -38.85 -108.16 -12.14
CA GLY A 15 -37.66 -107.58 -11.51
C GLY A 15 -36.51 -107.46 -12.51
N SER A 16 -36.84 -107.23 -13.79
CA SER A 16 -35.87 -106.79 -14.79
C SER A 16 -35.79 -105.27 -14.73
N LEU A 17 -35.01 -104.74 -13.79
CA LEU A 17 -34.28 -103.49 -14.01
C LEU A 17 -33.26 -103.28 -12.90
N LEU A 18 -32.08 -102.88 -13.33
CA LEU A 18 -31.03 -102.21 -12.56
C LEU A 18 -30.12 -103.10 -11.70
N VAL A 19 -28.83 -102.81 -11.91
CA VAL A 19 -27.68 -103.12 -11.06
C VAL A 19 -27.05 -104.50 -11.32
N LEU A 20 -26.03 -104.51 -12.17
CA LEU A 20 -24.73 -105.21 -11.93
C LEU A 20 -23.75 -105.12 -13.12
N ALA A 21 -23.95 -104.23 -14.10
CA ALA A 21 -22.95 -103.88 -15.10
C ALA A 21 -22.19 -102.59 -14.69
N ALA A 22 -21.38 -102.65 -13.65
CA ALA A 22 -20.48 -101.56 -13.26
C ALA A 22 -19.22 -102.09 -12.57
N VAL A 23 -18.24 -102.57 -13.33
CA VAL A 23 -16.82 -102.48 -12.96
C VAL A 23 -16.00 -102.39 -14.25
N GLY A 24 -15.29 -101.28 -14.45
CA GLY A 24 -14.26 -101.16 -15.49
C GLY A 24 -14.32 -99.96 -16.44
N CYS A 25 -14.82 -98.80 -16.00
CA CYS A 25 -14.55 -97.52 -16.66
C CYS A 25 -13.48 -96.80 -15.85
N THR A 26 -12.29 -96.59 -16.41
CA THR A 26 -11.23 -95.75 -15.83
C THR A 26 -11.66 -94.28 -15.82
N PRO A 27 -11.61 -93.57 -14.68
CA PRO A 27 -11.92 -92.15 -14.61
C PRO A 27 -10.61 -91.35 -14.53
N ASP A 28 -10.13 -90.76 -15.63
CA ASP A 28 -9.46 -89.45 -15.62
C ASP A 28 -8.78 -89.17 -16.96
N GLU A 29 -9.41 -88.33 -17.78
CA GLU A 29 -8.81 -87.20 -18.50
C GLU A 29 -9.95 -86.59 -19.34
N SER A 30 -10.78 -85.77 -18.71
CA SER A 30 -11.76 -84.97 -19.44
C SER A 30 -11.13 -83.61 -19.80
N PRO A 31 -11.23 -83.14 -21.06
CA PRO A 31 -10.73 -81.82 -21.47
C PRO A 31 -11.34 -80.68 -20.62
N PHE A 32 -12.54 -80.92 -20.08
CA PHE A 32 -13.20 -80.04 -19.13
C PHE A 32 -12.44 -79.82 -17.81
N ARG A 33 -11.63 -80.78 -17.33
CA ARG A 33 -10.81 -80.60 -16.11
C ARG A 33 -9.64 -79.64 -16.36
N ALA A 34 -9.00 -79.75 -17.53
CA ALA A 34 -7.94 -78.84 -17.94
C ALA A 34 -8.47 -77.42 -18.15
N GLU A 35 -9.63 -77.28 -18.81
CA GLU A 35 -10.32 -75.98 -18.95
C GLU A 35 -10.74 -75.40 -17.60
N ASN A 36 -11.21 -76.22 -16.66
CA ASN A 36 -11.57 -75.78 -15.31
C ASN A 36 -10.35 -75.26 -14.54
N GLU A 37 -9.19 -75.92 -14.66
CA GLU A 37 -7.94 -75.43 -14.07
C GLU A 37 -7.46 -74.12 -14.71
N VAL A 38 -7.63 -73.95 -16.03
CA VAL A 38 -7.34 -72.67 -16.71
C VAL A 38 -8.29 -71.56 -16.23
N LEU A 39 -9.58 -71.85 -16.11
CA LEU A 39 -10.58 -70.92 -15.58
C LEU A 39 -10.27 -70.52 -14.13
N LYS A 40 -9.94 -71.46 -13.24
CA LYS A 40 -9.51 -71.15 -11.86
C LYS A 40 -8.29 -70.23 -11.84
N ARG A 41 -7.30 -70.50 -12.68
CA ARG A 41 -6.11 -69.64 -12.79
C ARG A 41 -6.46 -68.23 -13.30
N GLN A 42 -7.45 -68.10 -14.19
CA GLN A 42 -7.93 -66.80 -14.64
C GLN A 42 -8.70 -66.06 -13.54
N VAL A 43 -9.54 -66.76 -12.77
CA VAL A 43 -10.26 -66.18 -11.62
C VAL A 43 -9.27 -65.67 -10.57
N ILE A 44 -8.25 -66.46 -10.20
CA ILE A 44 -7.21 -66.03 -9.25
C ILE A 44 -6.48 -64.77 -9.73
N LYS A 45 -6.23 -64.67 -11.05
CA LYS A 45 -5.65 -63.46 -11.65
C LYS A 45 -6.60 -62.26 -11.62
N GLN A 46 -7.89 -62.48 -11.82
CA GLN A 46 -8.88 -61.41 -11.72
C GLN A 46 -9.07 -60.95 -10.27
N GLU A 47 -9.07 -61.87 -9.31
CA GLU A 47 -9.13 -61.57 -7.87
C GLU A 47 -7.89 -60.77 -7.42
N SER A 48 -6.69 -61.12 -7.89
CA SER A 48 -5.48 -60.36 -7.57
C SER A 48 -5.49 -58.96 -8.18
N LEU A 49 -6.03 -58.80 -9.40
CA LEU A 49 -6.25 -57.48 -10.01
C LEU A 49 -7.27 -56.65 -9.23
N LEU A 50 -8.37 -57.26 -8.78
CA LEU A 50 -9.38 -56.59 -7.95
C LEU A 50 -8.78 -56.11 -6.62
N SER A 51 -7.98 -56.95 -5.95
CA SER A 51 -7.27 -56.56 -4.73
C SER A 51 -6.31 -55.39 -4.98
N SER A 52 -5.53 -55.44 -6.06
CA SER A 52 -4.59 -54.36 -6.42
C SER A 52 -5.30 -53.05 -6.73
N LEU A 53 -6.44 -53.09 -7.43
CA LEU A 53 -7.25 -51.92 -7.71
C LEU A 53 -7.89 -51.33 -6.44
N GLN A 54 -8.38 -52.19 -5.55
CA GLN A 54 -8.94 -51.76 -4.26
C GLN A 54 -7.88 -51.06 -3.41
N ASP A 55 -6.67 -51.59 -3.36
CA ASP A 55 -5.57 -50.97 -2.62
C ASP A 55 -5.09 -49.68 -3.29
N GLY A 56 -5.04 -49.64 -4.64
CA GLY A 56 -4.82 -48.41 -5.39
C GLY A 56 -5.86 -47.33 -5.10
N SER A 57 -7.14 -47.70 -4.97
CA SER A 57 -8.21 -46.76 -4.61
C SER A 57 -8.05 -46.21 -3.19
N LYS A 58 -7.57 -47.01 -2.24
CA LYS A 58 -7.28 -46.53 -0.87
C LYS A 58 -6.13 -45.53 -0.87
N VAL A 59 -5.05 -45.84 -1.58
CA VAL A 59 -3.89 -44.94 -1.69
C VAL A 59 -4.27 -43.62 -2.35
N MET A 60 -5.09 -43.67 -3.41
CA MET A 60 -5.58 -42.46 -4.07
C MET A 60 -6.46 -41.62 -3.14
N GLN A 61 -7.35 -42.24 -2.35
CA GLN A 61 -8.15 -41.53 -1.36
C GLN A 61 -7.27 -40.88 -0.28
N GLN A 62 -6.25 -41.58 0.21
CA GLN A 62 -5.29 -41.02 1.16
C GLN A 62 -4.52 -39.83 0.57
N GLN A 63 -4.12 -39.88 -0.71
CA GLN A 63 -3.49 -38.73 -1.38
C GLN A 63 -4.44 -37.53 -1.48
N ILE A 64 -5.73 -37.75 -1.79
CA ILE A 64 -6.74 -36.69 -1.82
C ILE A 64 -6.89 -36.05 -0.43
N ASP A 65 -6.93 -36.87 0.62
CA ASP A 65 -7.09 -36.38 2.00
C ASP A 65 -5.87 -35.57 2.45
N LEU A 66 -4.66 -36.02 2.10
CA LEU A 66 -3.41 -35.29 2.34
C LEU A 66 -3.38 -33.96 1.60
N LEU A 67 -3.71 -33.93 0.30
CA LEU A 67 -3.74 -32.69 -0.47
C LEU A 67 -4.77 -31.69 0.09
N ASN A 68 -5.94 -32.18 0.51
CA ASN A 68 -6.94 -31.32 1.15
C ASN A 68 -6.46 -30.74 2.48
N GLN A 69 -5.66 -31.51 3.23
CA GLN A 69 -5.02 -31.01 4.45
C GLN A 69 -3.95 -29.96 4.12
N GLU A 70 -3.04 -30.24 3.18
CA GLU A 70 -2.02 -29.30 2.74
C GLU A 70 -2.62 -27.98 2.22
N ILE A 71 -3.72 -28.04 1.47
CA ILE A 71 -4.44 -26.84 1.00
C ILE A 71 -4.99 -26.03 2.20
N ARG A 72 -5.56 -26.69 3.21
CA ARG A 72 -6.08 -26.01 4.41
C ARG A 72 -4.95 -25.37 5.20
N ASP A 73 -3.84 -26.06 5.37
CA ASP A 73 -2.68 -25.58 6.12
C ASP A 73 -1.99 -24.41 5.38
N ALA A 74 -1.82 -24.52 4.06
CA ALA A 74 -1.33 -23.44 3.20
C ALA A 74 -2.26 -22.22 3.22
N LYS A 75 -3.58 -22.43 3.22
CA LYS A 75 -4.56 -21.35 3.33
C LYS A 75 -4.49 -20.65 4.68
N SER A 76 -4.41 -21.41 5.77
CA SER A 76 -4.30 -20.87 7.12
C SER A 76 -3.03 -20.02 7.30
N THR A 77 -1.88 -20.54 6.84
CA THR A 77 -0.60 -19.83 6.93
C THR A 77 -0.55 -18.57 6.07
N THR A 78 -1.12 -18.60 4.87
CA THR A 78 -1.21 -17.40 4.01
C THR A 78 -2.16 -16.34 4.57
N GLU A 79 -3.28 -16.74 5.17
CA GLU A 79 -4.19 -15.82 5.86
C GLU A 79 -3.54 -15.17 7.08
N ALA A 80 -2.79 -15.94 7.88
CA ALA A 80 -2.04 -15.42 9.02
C ALA A 80 -0.96 -14.41 8.58
N ALA A 81 -0.15 -14.75 7.58
CA ALA A 81 0.87 -13.85 7.05
C ALA A 81 0.27 -12.56 6.48
N LYS A 82 -0.89 -12.65 5.81
CA LYS A 82 -1.62 -11.47 5.30
C LYS A 82 -2.16 -10.60 6.44
N ALA A 83 -2.65 -11.19 7.52
CA ALA A 83 -3.12 -10.45 8.69
C ALA A 83 -1.97 -9.71 9.38
N GLU A 84 -0.82 -10.37 9.55
CA GLU A 84 0.38 -9.77 10.14
C GLU A 84 0.92 -8.61 9.27
N ALA A 85 1.00 -8.81 7.96
CA ALA A 85 1.44 -7.75 7.03
C ALA A 85 0.50 -6.53 7.06
N LYS A 86 -0.81 -6.74 7.19
CA LYS A 86 -1.78 -5.64 7.35
C LYS A 86 -1.56 -4.89 8.65
N HIS A 87 -1.39 -5.61 9.76
CA HIS A 87 -1.15 -4.99 11.07
C HIS A 87 0.15 -4.15 11.07
N GLN A 88 1.22 -4.67 10.46
CA GLN A 88 2.47 -3.93 10.31
C GLN A 88 2.30 -2.67 9.43
N ALA A 89 1.52 -2.77 8.35
CA ALA A 89 1.22 -1.62 7.49
C ALA A 89 0.44 -0.53 8.24
N GLU A 90 -0.60 -0.90 8.99
CA GLU A 90 -1.37 0.03 9.83
C GLU A 90 -0.49 0.71 10.89
N GLN A 91 0.41 -0.05 11.52
CA GLN A 91 1.35 0.49 12.51
C GLN A 91 2.34 1.49 11.87
N LEU A 92 2.85 1.19 10.68
CA LEU A 92 3.73 2.10 9.94
C LEU A 92 2.98 3.37 9.51
N GLU A 93 1.73 3.27 9.09
CA GLU A 93 0.92 4.45 8.76
C GLU A 93 0.70 5.36 9.98
N LEU A 94 0.44 4.79 11.16
CA LEU A 94 0.32 5.56 12.40
C LEU A 94 1.65 6.26 12.74
N GLN A 95 2.78 5.55 12.66
CA GLN A 95 4.11 6.12 12.89
C GLN A 95 4.43 7.24 11.88
N LEU A 96 4.06 7.07 10.62
CA LEU A 96 4.25 8.07 9.58
C LEU A 96 3.40 9.32 9.84
N ALA A 97 2.13 9.14 10.25
CA ALA A 97 1.25 10.24 10.62
C ALA A 97 1.78 11.02 11.84
N GLU A 98 2.28 10.31 12.85
CA GLU A 98 2.91 10.92 14.03
C GLU A 98 4.19 11.68 13.66
N THR A 99 5.06 11.08 12.84
CA THR A 99 6.29 11.72 12.35
C THR A 99 5.99 12.97 11.55
N LYS A 100 4.99 12.94 10.65
CA LYS A 100 4.54 14.13 9.91
C LYS A 100 4.06 15.24 10.84
N ARG A 101 3.32 14.90 11.90
CA ARG A 101 2.88 15.89 12.90
C ARG A 101 4.07 16.50 13.65
N MET A 102 5.03 15.67 14.08
CA MET A 102 6.25 16.15 14.75
C MET A 102 7.10 17.05 13.85
N ILE A 103 7.24 16.71 12.56
CA ILE A 103 7.97 17.56 11.60
C ILE A 103 7.23 18.88 11.40
N ALA A 104 5.90 18.86 11.26
CA ALA A 104 5.10 20.07 11.08
C ALA A 104 5.18 21.00 12.31
N THR A 105 5.16 20.46 13.53
CA THR A 105 5.34 21.25 14.76
C THR A 105 6.77 21.78 14.86
N GLN A 106 7.79 20.95 14.62
CA GLN A 106 9.19 21.36 14.68
C GLN A 106 9.51 22.46 13.64
N MET A 107 9.01 22.33 12.42
CA MET A 107 9.14 23.38 11.39
C MET A 107 8.41 24.67 11.77
N THR A 108 7.33 24.59 12.54
CA THR A 108 6.60 25.76 13.02
C THR A 108 7.35 26.45 14.15
N GLU A 109 7.95 25.70 15.07
CA GLU A 109 8.77 26.24 16.17
C GLU A 109 10.07 26.86 15.69
N SER A 110 10.79 26.18 14.78
CA SER A 110 12.06 26.67 14.22
C SER A 110 11.90 28.03 13.54
N LEU A 111 10.76 28.25 12.87
CA LEU A 111 10.48 29.50 12.15
C LEU A 111 9.82 30.57 13.02
N LYS A 112 9.15 30.20 14.12
CA LYS A 112 8.76 31.17 15.17
C LYS A 112 9.98 31.88 15.78
N VAL A 113 11.15 31.23 15.77
CA VAL A 113 12.42 31.85 16.18
C VAL A 113 12.91 32.88 15.16
N GLU A 114 12.72 32.64 13.85
CA GLU A 114 13.08 33.60 12.79
C GLU A 114 12.15 34.83 12.77
N GLU A 115 10.88 34.63 13.15
CA GLU A 115 9.88 35.69 13.29
C GLU A 115 10.10 36.59 14.53
N LYS A 116 10.96 36.21 15.49
CA LYS A 116 11.30 37.08 16.63
C LYS A 116 11.91 38.39 16.13
N GLY A 117 11.17 39.48 16.35
CA GLY A 117 11.54 40.84 15.98
C GLY A 117 11.13 41.30 14.59
N ALA A 118 10.36 40.50 13.83
CA ALA A 118 9.74 40.91 12.58
C ALA A 118 8.35 41.53 12.85
N GLN A 119 7.92 42.49 12.02
CA GLN A 119 6.50 42.88 11.99
C GLN A 119 5.71 41.86 11.18
N SER A 120 4.48 41.58 11.61
CA SER A 120 3.62 40.61 10.92
C SER A 120 2.19 41.14 10.78
N ASP A 121 1.52 40.74 9.71
CA ASP A 121 0.11 41.02 9.46
C ASP A 121 -0.61 39.78 8.89
N THR A 122 -1.92 39.69 9.07
CA THR A 122 -2.74 38.59 8.55
C THR A 122 -3.69 39.11 7.49
N LEU A 123 -3.50 38.62 6.27
CA LEU A 123 -4.15 39.12 5.08
C LEU A 123 -5.32 38.21 4.68
N PRO A 124 -6.52 38.76 4.41
CA PRO A 124 -7.70 38.00 4.00
C PRO A 124 -7.66 37.62 2.51
N ARG A 125 -6.53 37.06 2.05
CA ARG A 125 -6.26 36.71 0.66
C ARG A 125 -5.43 35.43 0.59
N PRO A 126 -5.64 34.59 -0.43
CA PRO A 126 -4.89 33.35 -0.58
C PRO A 126 -3.41 33.64 -0.89
N MET A 127 -2.53 32.79 -0.36
CA MET A 127 -1.08 32.98 -0.40
C MET A 127 -0.51 33.20 -1.81
N PRO A 128 -0.95 32.49 -2.87
CA PRO A 128 -0.46 32.74 -4.23
C PRO A 128 -0.70 34.17 -4.72
N THR A 129 -1.82 34.77 -4.35
CA THR A 129 -2.16 36.17 -4.70
C THR A 129 -1.26 37.14 -3.95
N VAL A 130 -1.10 36.93 -2.64
CA VAL A 130 -0.21 37.75 -1.81
C VAL A 130 1.23 37.66 -2.30
N ALA A 131 1.72 36.46 -2.60
CA ALA A 131 3.06 36.22 -3.14
C ALA A 131 3.34 37.06 -4.39
N LYS A 132 2.42 37.04 -5.37
CA LYS A 132 2.57 37.83 -6.59
C LYS A 132 2.61 39.33 -6.29
N VAL A 133 1.72 39.82 -5.41
CA VAL A 133 1.69 41.25 -5.07
C VAL A 133 2.93 41.69 -4.31
N VAL A 134 3.51 40.84 -3.46
CA VAL A 134 4.79 41.10 -2.80
C VAL A 134 5.91 41.24 -3.82
N GLU A 135 6.03 40.29 -4.76
CA GLU A 135 7.03 40.35 -5.84
C GLU A 135 6.89 41.64 -6.66
N ASP A 136 5.66 41.97 -7.07
CA ASP A 136 5.37 43.18 -7.85
C ASP A 136 5.65 44.46 -7.04
N ALA A 137 5.30 44.49 -5.74
CA ALA A 137 5.54 45.64 -4.87
C ALA A 137 7.04 45.87 -4.64
N LEU A 138 7.81 44.81 -4.41
CA LEU A 138 9.26 44.90 -4.25
C LEU A 138 9.91 45.41 -5.55
N ALA A 139 9.52 44.84 -6.70
CA ALA A 139 10.03 45.25 -8.01
C ALA A 139 9.70 46.73 -8.32
N ARG A 140 8.46 47.18 -8.10
CA ARG A 140 8.05 48.58 -8.29
C ARG A 140 8.86 49.56 -7.43
N ASN A 141 9.30 49.13 -6.26
CA ASN A 141 10.14 49.91 -5.36
C ASN A 141 11.65 49.75 -5.62
N GLY A 142 12.03 49.04 -6.68
CA GLY A 142 13.43 48.82 -7.06
C GLY A 142 14.18 47.91 -6.09
N TYR A 143 13.48 47.02 -5.39
CA TYR A 143 14.09 45.93 -4.63
C TYR A 143 14.13 44.67 -5.48
N HIS A 144 15.33 44.23 -5.85
CA HIS A 144 15.55 42.97 -6.54
C HIS A 144 15.59 41.83 -5.52
N LEU A 145 15.13 40.64 -5.91
CA LEU A 145 15.18 39.46 -5.07
C LEU A 145 16.55 38.78 -5.19
N LYS A 146 17.25 38.65 -4.07
CA LYS A 146 18.48 37.85 -3.95
C LYS A 146 18.16 36.37 -3.86
N VAL A 147 17.14 36.03 -3.06
CA VAL A 147 16.67 34.65 -2.85
C VAL A 147 15.15 34.65 -2.86
N SER A 148 14.56 33.65 -3.51
CA SER A 148 13.13 33.37 -3.50
C SER A 148 12.93 31.87 -3.33
N VAL A 149 12.21 31.47 -2.29
CA VAL A 149 11.80 30.08 -2.04
C VAL A 149 10.29 30.08 -1.95
N LYS A 150 9.62 29.29 -2.79
CA LYS A 150 8.16 29.21 -2.85
C LYS A 150 7.71 27.76 -2.84
N THR A 151 6.75 27.48 -1.97
CA THR A 151 6.05 26.20 -1.83
C THR A 151 4.54 26.47 -1.74
N ASP A 152 3.72 25.43 -1.77
CA ASP A 152 2.27 25.57 -1.72
C ASP A 152 1.76 26.17 -0.40
N GLN A 153 2.51 25.99 0.70
CA GLN A 153 2.11 26.44 2.03
C GLN A 153 2.92 27.64 2.53
N ARG A 154 4.09 27.92 1.96
CA ARG A 154 5.00 28.98 2.44
C ARG A 154 5.83 29.59 1.32
N ALA A 155 6.18 30.86 1.45
CA ALA A 155 7.25 31.47 0.68
C ALA A 155 8.15 32.34 1.54
N VAL A 156 9.42 32.43 1.15
CA VAL A 156 10.41 33.29 1.77
C VAL A 156 11.15 34.04 0.67
N TYR A 157 11.22 35.35 0.81
CA TYR A 157 11.92 36.24 -0.11
C TYR A 157 12.99 37.01 0.65
N VAL A 158 14.17 37.11 0.08
CA VAL A 158 15.25 37.97 0.57
C VAL A 158 15.62 38.93 -0.52
N THR A 159 15.53 40.23 -0.26
CA THR A 159 15.93 41.24 -1.25
C THR A 159 17.44 41.37 -1.29
N GLU A 160 17.93 41.92 -2.39
CA GLU A 160 19.26 42.53 -2.41
C GLU A 160 19.29 43.76 -1.50
N ARG A 161 20.52 44.16 -1.16
CA ARG A 161 20.76 45.33 -0.33
C ARG A 161 20.72 46.57 -1.20
N LYS A 162 19.70 47.41 -0.99
CA LYS A 162 19.53 48.67 -1.72
C LYS A 162 20.15 49.80 -0.91
N ILE A 163 21.00 50.61 -1.54
CA ILE A 163 21.58 51.82 -0.95
C ILE A 163 20.93 53.02 -1.62
N SER A 164 20.25 53.87 -0.85
CA SER A 164 19.87 55.21 -1.28
C SER A 164 20.96 56.20 -0.84
N ASN A 165 21.56 56.87 -1.82
CA ASN A 165 22.52 57.92 -1.53
C ASN A 165 21.80 59.12 -0.89
N PRO A 166 22.45 59.84 0.04
CA PRO A 166 21.89 61.04 0.62
C PRO A 166 21.57 62.08 -0.46
N ALA A 167 20.37 62.66 -0.41
CA ALA A 167 19.92 63.66 -1.38
C ALA A 167 20.63 65.02 -1.24
N SER A 168 21.24 65.26 -0.07
CA SER A 168 22.02 66.46 0.26
C SER A 168 23.03 66.11 1.34
N LEU A 169 24.06 66.95 1.51
CA LEU A 169 25.04 66.84 2.60
C LEU A 169 24.38 66.83 3.99
N GLU A 170 23.25 67.51 4.17
CA GLU A 170 22.56 67.61 5.46
C GLU A 170 21.73 66.37 5.81
N VAL A 171 21.51 65.46 4.85
CA VAL A 171 20.62 64.30 4.99
C VAL A 171 21.45 63.02 4.91
N THR A 172 21.10 62.01 5.70
CA THR A 172 21.75 60.69 5.64
C THR A 172 21.10 59.82 4.56
N GLY A 173 21.91 59.01 3.88
CA GLY A 173 21.41 57.95 3.00
C GLY A 173 20.86 56.79 3.82
N SER A 174 20.28 55.80 3.15
CA SER A 174 19.82 54.57 3.82
C SER A 174 20.26 53.33 3.08
N ARG A 175 20.48 52.25 3.83
CA ARG A 175 20.87 50.96 3.29
C ARG A 175 19.93 49.90 3.85
N ASN A 176 19.13 49.29 2.97
CA ASN A 176 18.00 48.46 3.36
C ASN A 176 18.07 47.10 2.68
N GLN A 177 17.74 46.06 3.44
CA GLN A 177 17.48 44.73 2.95
C GLN A 177 16.26 44.17 3.68
N TYR A 178 15.41 43.43 2.97
CA TYR A 178 14.22 42.83 3.56
C TYR A 178 14.28 41.31 3.47
N LEU A 179 13.77 40.68 4.53
CA LEU A 179 13.36 39.29 4.57
C LEU A 179 11.84 39.28 4.74
N ILE A 180 11.15 38.65 3.79
CA ILE A 180 9.70 38.54 3.78
C ILE A 180 9.34 37.07 3.89
N SER A 181 8.47 36.73 4.83
CA SER A 181 7.92 35.39 4.99
C SER A 181 6.42 35.41 4.74
N LEU A 182 5.93 34.43 4.00
CA LEU A 182 4.51 34.19 3.75
C LEU A 182 4.17 32.78 4.22
N GLN A 183 3.07 32.66 4.95
CA GLN A 183 2.52 31.37 5.36
C GLN A 183 1.04 31.31 5.03
N ALA A 184 0.65 30.30 4.24
CA ALA A 184 -0.76 29.98 4.02
C ALA A 184 -1.37 29.51 5.33
N LEU A 185 -2.48 30.14 5.71
CA LEU A 185 -3.31 29.75 6.83
C LEU A 185 -4.62 29.12 6.31
N PRO A 186 -5.38 28.41 7.17
CA PRO A 186 -6.73 27.98 6.84
C PRO A 186 -7.61 29.16 6.37
N ASP A 187 -8.72 28.83 5.69
CA ASP A 187 -9.71 29.81 5.20
C ASP A 187 -9.18 30.81 4.16
N SER A 188 -8.16 30.40 3.38
CA SER A 188 -7.52 31.25 2.38
C SER A 188 -6.94 32.55 2.97
N LEU A 189 -6.54 32.51 4.24
CA LEU A 189 -5.80 33.59 4.89
C LEU A 189 -4.29 33.42 4.64
N THR A 190 -3.54 34.50 4.71
CA THR A 190 -2.08 34.48 4.60
C THR A 190 -1.45 35.29 5.71
N LYS A 191 -0.53 34.69 6.46
CA LYS A 191 0.34 35.43 7.38
C LYS A 191 1.51 36.01 6.60
N LEU A 192 1.69 37.32 6.66
CA LEU A 192 2.82 38.06 6.11
C LEU A 192 3.73 38.48 7.26
N GLY A 193 5.00 38.09 7.21
CA GLY A 193 6.06 38.59 8.09
C GLY A 193 7.08 39.40 7.31
N VAL A 194 7.51 40.53 7.85
CA VAL A 194 8.51 41.42 7.26
C VAL A 194 9.56 41.76 8.30
N LYS A 195 10.81 41.48 7.95
CA LYS A 195 11.99 41.84 8.74
C LYS A 195 12.93 42.68 7.90
N ALA A 196 13.42 43.79 8.43
CA ALA A 196 14.30 44.71 7.73
C ALA A 196 15.67 44.76 8.41
N GLU A 197 16.73 44.70 7.61
CA GLU A 197 18.06 45.16 8.00
C GLU A 197 18.20 46.61 7.48
N PHE A 198 17.90 47.56 8.37
CA PHE A 198 17.90 48.99 8.07
C PHE A 198 19.09 49.69 8.72
N GLU A 199 19.81 50.47 7.93
CA GLU A 199 20.93 51.27 8.39
C GLU A 199 20.92 52.65 7.76
N ARG A 200 21.43 53.65 8.49
CA ARG A 200 21.66 55.00 7.94
C ARG A 200 23.11 55.11 7.48
N VAL A 201 23.30 55.72 6.31
CA VAL A 201 24.63 55.96 5.74
C VAL A 201 24.92 57.46 5.83
N ALA A 202 25.86 57.83 6.68
CA ALA A 202 26.34 59.20 6.81
C ALA A 202 27.37 59.54 5.71
N GLN A 203 27.74 60.82 5.63
CA GLN A 203 28.79 61.29 4.74
C GLN A 203 30.09 60.48 4.93
N GLY A 204 30.78 60.19 3.83
CA GLY A 204 32.00 59.37 3.83
C GLY A 204 31.77 57.87 3.98
N GLY A 205 30.52 57.39 3.86
CA GLY A 205 30.20 55.96 3.88
C GLY A 205 30.11 55.36 5.28
N ARG A 206 30.13 56.19 6.33
CA ARG A 206 30.01 55.72 7.72
C ARG A 206 28.60 55.21 7.98
N ILE A 207 28.49 53.96 8.45
CA ILE A 207 27.23 53.34 8.83
C ILE A 207 26.86 53.78 10.25
N LEU A 208 25.62 54.25 10.43
CA LEU A 208 25.03 54.57 11.72
C LEU A 208 24.06 53.46 12.10
N THR A 209 24.18 52.98 13.35
CA THR A 209 23.22 52.05 13.94
C THR A 209 21.88 52.72 14.11
N VAL A 210 20.82 51.99 13.78
CA VAL A 210 19.45 52.51 13.81
C VAL A 210 18.69 51.85 14.96
N SER A 211 17.77 52.60 15.59
CA SER A 211 16.96 52.09 16.68
C SER A 211 15.97 51.00 16.21
N HIS A 212 15.55 50.13 17.12
CA HIS A 212 14.56 49.10 16.81
C HIS A 212 13.21 49.69 16.38
N GLU A 213 12.83 50.86 16.90
CA GLU A 213 11.59 51.55 16.51
C GLU A 213 11.65 52.02 15.06
N GLU A 214 12.77 52.62 14.64
CA GLU A 214 12.96 53.05 13.24
C GLU A 214 12.93 51.86 12.28
N THR A 215 13.56 50.74 12.64
CA THR A 215 13.48 49.50 11.84
C THR A 215 12.05 48.99 11.76
N SER A 216 11.35 48.94 12.90
CA SER A 216 9.95 48.48 12.96
C SER A 216 9.02 49.36 12.13
N GLU A 217 9.24 50.66 12.10
CA GLU A 217 8.46 51.61 11.29
C GLU A 217 8.67 51.36 9.78
N ILE A 218 9.88 51.04 9.37
CA ILE A 218 10.19 50.67 7.97
C ILE A 218 9.53 49.32 7.60
N GLU A 219 9.50 48.36 8.51
CA GLU A 219 8.81 47.08 8.32
C GLU A 219 7.29 47.28 8.20
N ARG A 220 6.66 48.05 9.10
CA ARG A 220 5.23 48.41 9.02
C ARG A 220 4.91 49.15 7.72
N ARG A 221 5.78 50.05 7.26
CA ARG A 221 5.58 50.77 6.00
C ARG A 221 5.49 49.84 4.80
N LEU A 222 6.37 48.83 4.73
CA LEU A 222 6.34 47.85 3.64
C LEU A 222 5.07 46.99 3.70
N ILE A 223 4.64 46.56 4.90
CA ILE A 223 3.37 45.86 5.09
C ILE A 223 2.20 46.71 4.58
N ASN A 224 2.13 47.99 4.95
CA ASN A 224 1.09 48.91 4.51
C ASN A 224 1.11 49.11 2.99
N GLU A 225 2.28 49.13 2.37
CA GLU A 225 2.41 49.22 0.92
C GLU A 225 1.90 47.97 0.20
N ILE A 226 2.21 46.78 0.73
CA ILE A 226 1.67 45.52 0.22
C ILE A 226 0.14 45.48 0.37
N ASN A 227 -0.38 45.89 1.53
CA ASN A 227 -1.82 46.01 1.78
C ASN A 227 -2.50 46.94 0.76
N LYS A 228 -1.93 48.11 0.54
CA LYS A 228 -2.43 49.06 -0.47
C LYS A 228 -2.42 48.47 -1.87
N ALA A 229 -1.37 47.72 -2.24
CA ALA A 229 -1.29 47.04 -3.53
C ALA A 229 -2.31 45.90 -3.66
N LEU A 230 -2.68 45.24 -2.56
CA LEU A 230 -3.73 44.22 -2.51
C LEU A 230 -5.14 44.81 -2.64
N GLU A 231 -5.37 46.02 -2.13
CA GLU A 231 -6.64 46.76 -2.26
C GLU A 231 -6.83 47.37 -3.66
N SER A 232 -5.73 47.74 -4.32
CA SER A 232 -5.74 48.38 -5.63
C SER A 232 -4.90 47.61 -6.65
N PRO A 233 -5.35 46.42 -7.10
CA PRO A 233 -4.64 45.63 -8.10
C PRO A 233 -4.59 46.28 -9.50
N ALA A 234 -5.20 47.45 -9.68
CA ALA A 234 -5.38 48.14 -10.96
C ALA A 234 -4.65 49.49 -11.02
N LYS A 235 -3.34 49.43 -11.25
CA LYS A 235 -2.57 50.36 -12.09
C LYS A 235 -1.44 49.57 -12.75
N THR A 236 -1.83 48.65 -13.62
CA THR A 236 -0.98 47.97 -14.61
C THR A 236 -1.86 47.60 -15.77
#